data_AF-A0A6S7KBY9-F1
#
_entry.id   AF-A0A6S7KBY9-F1
#
_cell.length_a   1.000
_cell.length_b   1.000
_cell.length_c   1.000
_cell.angle_alpha   90.00
_cell.angle_beta   90.00
_cell.angle_gamma   90.00
#
_symmetry.space_group_name_H-M   'P 1'
#
loop_
_entity.id
_entity.type
_entity.pdbx_description
1 polymer ?
#
loop_
_entity_poly.entity_id
_entity_poly.type
_entity_poly.pdbx_seq_one_letter_code
_entity_poly.pdbx_strand_id
1 'polypeptide(L)'
;MAKVNLISWLVLMAFVLLYSDTHGQKSVNHDLELLLGYRSHIDNLLKDKPCSEDYNLLGHGKIFQDYSFWDNEIRTANNVANYLTSMWRYKNENSRSLVENDAAIYTLAKTIALSSDQIYGSVICFDENKFQGRRQFCPYAYKNETNETIVRDLGRFNEYLATPTPTTIMNRTFVRHTFIWWHVGKTYILNATQLKQKTVKYDTNLDNPTANSPNVSANESYYYITSKYIPINYGKWTTPYYDCFGGKTWMITYLAPFYDEVNNFL
;
A
#
# COMPACT_ATOMS: atom_id res chain seq x y z
N MET A 1 -15.91 27.63 -7.22
CA MET A 1 -17.02 26.67 -7.45
C MET A 1 -16.95 26.20 -8.89
N ALA A 2 -16.31 25.06 -9.15
CA ALA A 2 -16.38 24.43 -10.46
C ALA A 2 -17.59 23.49 -10.48
N LYS A 3 -18.62 23.82 -11.28
CA LYS A 3 -19.74 22.89 -11.54
C LYS A 3 -19.18 21.73 -12.35
N VAL A 4 -19.06 20.55 -11.73
CA VAL A 4 -18.88 19.30 -12.49
C VAL A 4 -20.15 19.10 -13.30
N ASN A 5 -20.02 19.13 -14.61
CA ASN A 5 -21.15 19.09 -15.53
C ASN A 5 -21.76 17.68 -15.53
N LEU A 6 -23.06 17.57 -15.20
CA LEU A 6 -23.85 16.32 -15.10
C LEU A 6 -23.71 15.41 -16.34
N ILE A 7 -23.36 16.00 -17.47
CA ILE A 7 -23.17 15.36 -18.78
C ILE A 7 -22.01 14.34 -18.74
N SER A 8 -20.93 14.58 -17.97
CA SER A 8 -19.77 13.68 -17.97
C SER A 8 -20.06 12.32 -17.35
N TRP A 9 -20.93 12.26 -16.35
CA TRP A 9 -21.32 11.02 -15.66
C TRP A 9 -22.35 10.22 -16.46
N LEU A 10 -23.31 10.91 -17.10
CA LEU A 10 -24.31 10.28 -17.95
C LEU A 10 -23.69 9.73 -19.25
N VAL A 11 -22.68 10.41 -19.81
CA VAL A 11 -21.92 9.88 -20.94
C VAL A 11 -21.16 8.62 -20.54
N LEU A 12 -20.49 8.60 -19.39
CA LEU A 12 -19.77 7.41 -18.91
C LEU A 12 -20.74 6.22 -18.66
N MET A 13 -21.87 6.46 -17.97
CA MET A 13 -22.90 5.45 -17.71
C MET A 13 -23.57 4.93 -18.99
N ALA A 14 -23.97 5.83 -19.90
CA ALA A 14 -24.60 5.44 -21.15
C ALA A 14 -23.63 4.66 -22.05
N PHE A 15 -22.33 4.99 -22.04
CA PHE A 15 -21.33 4.27 -22.82
C PHE A 15 -21.02 2.88 -22.27
N VAL A 16 -20.93 2.74 -20.94
CA VAL A 16 -20.77 1.42 -20.28
C VAL A 16 -21.96 0.51 -20.60
N LEU A 17 -23.18 1.07 -20.62
CA LEU A 17 -24.40 0.31 -20.96
C LEU A 17 -24.50 -0.02 -22.46
N LEU A 18 -24.18 0.93 -23.35
CA LEU A 18 -24.30 0.74 -24.80
C LEU A 18 -23.18 -0.12 -25.41
N TYR A 19 -21.98 -0.09 -24.84
CA TYR A 19 -20.84 -0.85 -25.37
C TYR A 19 -20.87 -2.32 -24.91
N SER A 20 -21.42 -2.59 -23.72
CA SER A 20 -21.61 -3.96 -23.18
C SER A 20 -22.52 -4.84 -24.06
N ASP A 21 -23.45 -4.26 -24.83
CA ASP A 21 -24.41 -5.01 -25.64
C ASP A 21 -23.89 -5.39 -27.04
N THR A 22 -22.78 -4.80 -27.50
CA THR A 22 -22.33 -4.97 -28.89
C THR A 22 -21.30 -6.07 -29.10
N HIS A 23 -20.60 -6.54 -28.06
CA HIS A 23 -19.54 -7.56 -28.19
C HIS A 23 -19.80 -8.74 -27.24
N GLY A 24 -20.47 -9.77 -27.79
CA GLY A 24 -20.87 -11.01 -27.11
C GLY A 24 -19.74 -11.95 -26.69
N GLN A 25 -18.56 -11.44 -26.36
CA GLN A 25 -17.50 -12.18 -25.67
C GLN A 25 -16.88 -11.27 -24.60
N LYS A 26 -17.23 -11.52 -23.33
CA LYS A 26 -16.59 -10.86 -22.18
C LYS A 26 -15.13 -11.29 -22.13
N SER A 27 -14.24 -10.46 -22.67
CA SER A 27 -12.81 -10.48 -22.35
C SER A 27 -12.63 -10.49 -20.83
N VAL A 28 -11.75 -11.34 -20.32
CA VAL A 28 -11.47 -11.51 -18.87
C VAL A 28 -11.03 -10.18 -18.22
N ASN A 29 -10.61 -9.19 -19.03
CA ASN A 29 -10.15 -7.87 -18.60
C ASN A 29 -10.88 -6.71 -19.32
N HIS A 30 -12.13 -6.91 -19.77
CA HIS A 30 -12.90 -5.88 -20.50
C HIS A 30 -12.96 -4.52 -19.77
N ASP A 31 -13.10 -4.53 -18.44
CA ASP A 31 -13.14 -3.31 -17.62
C ASP A 31 -11.80 -2.55 -17.64
N LEU A 32 -10.67 -3.27 -17.75
CA LEU A 32 -9.34 -2.66 -17.88
C LEU A 32 -9.14 -2.03 -19.26
N GLU A 33 -9.55 -2.69 -20.33
CA GLU A 33 -9.44 -2.14 -21.69
C GLU A 33 -10.24 -0.84 -21.81
N LEU A 34 -11.42 -0.79 -21.17
CA LEU A 34 -12.22 0.42 -21.03
C LEU A 34 -11.46 1.51 -20.24
N LEU A 35 -10.94 1.19 -19.05
CA LEU A 35 -10.17 2.13 -18.23
C LEU A 35 -8.91 2.66 -18.94
N LEU A 36 -8.18 1.79 -19.65
CA LEU A 36 -6.99 2.14 -20.42
C LEU A 36 -7.34 2.95 -21.68
N GLY A 37 -8.48 2.67 -22.32
CA GLY A 37 -8.98 3.45 -23.46
C GLY A 37 -9.32 4.89 -23.09
N TYR A 38 -9.83 5.13 -21.87
CA TYR A 38 -10.09 6.46 -21.35
C TYR A 38 -8.86 7.16 -20.74
N ARG A 39 -7.74 6.43 -20.55
CA ARG A 39 -6.50 6.94 -19.92
C ARG A 39 -6.03 8.27 -20.51
N SER A 40 -5.87 8.35 -21.84
CA SER A 40 -5.34 9.56 -22.50
C SER A 40 -6.27 10.77 -22.33
N HIS A 41 -7.58 10.55 -22.36
CA HIS A 41 -8.56 11.61 -22.16
C HIS A 41 -8.53 12.12 -20.71
N ILE A 42 -8.46 11.21 -19.73
CA ILE A 42 -8.43 11.61 -18.33
C ILE A 42 -7.06 12.20 -17.95
N ASP A 43 -5.94 11.65 -18.43
CA ASP A 43 -4.60 12.18 -18.16
C ASP A 43 -4.48 13.66 -18.55
N ASN A 44 -4.99 14.03 -19.74
CA ASN A 44 -5.00 15.43 -20.20
C ASN A 44 -5.90 16.32 -19.33
N LEU A 45 -6.97 15.79 -18.75
CA LEU A 45 -7.84 16.53 -17.84
C LEU A 45 -7.24 16.70 -16.45
N LEU A 46 -6.36 15.80 -16.01
CA LEU A 46 -5.85 15.75 -14.64
C LEU A 46 -4.46 16.34 -14.43
N LYS A 47 -3.59 16.33 -15.45
CA LYS A 47 -2.17 16.73 -15.32
C LYS A 47 -1.97 18.13 -14.70
N ASP A 48 -2.86 19.05 -15.04
CA ASP A 48 -2.81 20.47 -14.63
C ASP A 48 -3.80 20.85 -13.53
N LYS A 49 -4.58 19.89 -13.01
CA LYS A 49 -5.53 20.15 -11.92
C LYS A 49 -4.84 20.05 -10.56
N PRO A 50 -5.20 20.93 -9.60
CA PRO A 50 -4.83 20.69 -8.21
C PRO A 50 -5.42 19.35 -7.79
N CYS A 51 -4.68 18.61 -6.95
CA CYS A 51 -5.08 17.30 -6.49
C CYS A 51 -6.43 17.39 -5.76
N SER A 52 -7.51 17.08 -6.47
CA SER A 52 -8.86 17.04 -5.94
C SER A 52 -9.38 15.63 -6.08
N GLU A 53 -9.91 15.10 -4.99
CA GLU A 53 -10.24 13.69 -4.75
C GLU A 53 -11.34 13.08 -5.64
N ASP A 54 -11.88 13.86 -6.57
CA ASP A 54 -13.03 13.49 -7.41
C ASP A 54 -12.69 12.53 -8.56
N TYR A 55 -11.42 12.19 -8.76
CA TYR A 55 -10.96 11.38 -9.91
C TYR A 55 -10.66 9.92 -9.57
N ASN A 56 -11.08 9.48 -8.39
CA ASN A 56 -11.08 8.09 -8.02
C ASN A 56 -12.19 7.36 -8.79
N LEU A 57 -11.82 6.56 -9.79
CA LEU A 57 -12.70 5.56 -10.38
C LEU A 57 -12.86 4.38 -9.39
N LEU A 58 -13.42 4.68 -8.21
CA LEU A 58 -13.81 3.71 -7.20
C LEU A 58 -15.11 3.04 -7.64
N GLY A 59 -14.99 2.15 -8.62
CA GLY A 59 -16.01 1.15 -8.91
C GLY A 59 -15.81 -0.05 -7.99
N HIS A 60 -16.79 -0.36 -7.16
CA HIS A 60 -16.84 -1.59 -6.39
C HIS A 60 -16.69 -2.81 -7.31
N GLY A 61 -15.56 -3.53 -7.19
CA GLY A 61 -15.36 -4.81 -7.88
C GLY A 61 -13.89 -5.20 -7.96
N LYS A 62 -13.61 -6.51 -7.99
CA LYS A 62 -12.31 -7.00 -8.48
C LYS A 62 -12.23 -6.61 -9.97
N ILE A 63 -11.48 -5.57 -10.29
CA ILE A 63 -11.33 -5.09 -11.68
C ILE A 63 -10.55 -6.09 -12.53
N PHE A 64 -9.59 -6.78 -11.93
CA PHE A 64 -8.92 -7.91 -12.56
C PHE A 64 -9.38 -9.21 -11.92
N GLN A 65 -9.66 -10.19 -12.79
CA GLN A 65 -9.87 -11.58 -12.37
C GLN A 65 -8.54 -12.30 -12.12
N ASP A 66 -7.43 -11.81 -12.71
CA ASP A 66 -6.09 -12.38 -12.57
C ASP A 66 -5.01 -11.29 -12.40
N TYR A 67 -4.21 -11.42 -11.34
CA TYR A 67 -3.05 -10.58 -11.03
C TYR A 67 -1.73 -11.36 -11.09
N SER A 68 -1.75 -12.59 -11.61
CA SER A 68 -0.59 -13.49 -11.68
C SER A 68 0.58 -12.91 -12.48
N PHE A 69 0.34 -11.91 -13.31
CA PHE A 69 1.40 -11.17 -13.99
C PHE A 69 2.39 -10.50 -13.00
N TRP A 70 1.91 -10.01 -11.85
CA TRP A 70 2.72 -9.32 -10.84
C TRP A 70 3.13 -10.23 -9.67
N ASP A 71 3.10 -11.54 -9.86
CA ASP A 71 3.30 -12.53 -8.80
C ASP A 71 4.63 -12.36 -8.05
N ASN A 72 5.68 -11.94 -8.76
CA ASN A 72 7.01 -11.72 -8.18
C ASN A 72 7.07 -10.42 -7.37
N GLU A 73 6.43 -9.36 -7.86
CA GLU A 73 6.29 -8.07 -7.19
C GLU A 73 5.44 -8.21 -5.92
N ILE A 74 4.33 -8.97 -6.02
CA ILE A 74 3.48 -9.33 -4.89
C ILE A 74 4.30 -10.10 -3.84
N ARG A 75 5.10 -11.10 -4.25
CA ARG A 75 5.99 -11.84 -3.34
C ARG A 75 6.99 -10.92 -2.66
N THR A 76 7.57 -9.98 -3.40
CA THR A 76 8.50 -8.99 -2.86
C THR A 76 7.86 -8.14 -1.76
N ALA A 77 6.67 -7.58 -2.01
CA ALA A 77 5.93 -6.80 -1.03
C ALA A 77 5.59 -7.62 0.24
N ASN A 78 5.11 -8.86 0.07
CA ASN A 78 4.81 -9.74 1.21
C ASN A 78 6.05 -10.15 2.00
N ASN A 79 7.17 -10.42 1.32
CA ASN A 79 8.43 -10.77 1.99
C ASN A 79 8.94 -9.59 2.82
N VAL A 80 8.85 -8.36 2.31
CA VAL A 80 9.19 -7.17 3.09
C VAL A 80 8.25 -6.99 4.28
N ALA A 81 6.95 -7.18 4.10
CA ALA A 81 5.98 -7.07 5.19
C ALA A 81 6.23 -8.10 6.31
N ASN A 82 6.54 -9.35 5.94
CA ASN A 82 6.93 -10.41 6.88
C ASN A 82 8.30 -10.12 7.54
N TYR A 83 9.26 -9.59 6.78
CA TYR A 83 10.56 -9.15 7.29
C TYR A 83 10.39 -8.05 8.34
N LEU A 84 9.62 -7.00 8.04
CA LEU A 84 9.33 -5.91 8.99
C LEU A 84 8.63 -6.46 10.24
N THR A 85 7.60 -7.30 10.09
CA THR A 85 6.87 -7.92 11.22
C THR A 85 7.76 -8.77 12.12
N SER A 86 8.77 -9.43 11.53
CA SER A 86 9.71 -10.25 12.27
C SER A 86 10.79 -9.39 12.94
N MET A 87 11.38 -8.47 12.19
CA MET A 87 12.47 -7.63 12.64
C MET A 87 12.04 -6.58 13.67
N TRP A 88 10.76 -6.18 13.68
CA TRP A 88 10.24 -5.19 14.64
C TRP A 88 10.38 -5.61 16.11
N ARG A 89 10.50 -6.92 16.33
CA ARG A 89 10.61 -7.55 17.65
C ARG A 89 12.00 -7.41 18.24
N TYR A 90 13.02 -7.29 17.40
CA TYR A 90 14.39 -7.12 17.85
C TYR A 90 14.59 -5.67 18.22
N LYS A 91 15.02 -5.46 19.46
CA LYS A 91 15.21 -4.12 20.02
C LYS A 91 16.70 -3.81 20.16
N ASN A 92 17.05 -2.54 20.04
CA ASN A 92 18.36 -2.02 20.43
C ASN A 92 18.42 -1.82 21.96
N GLU A 93 19.57 -1.33 22.45
CA GLU A 93 19.82 -1.02 23.87
C GLU A 93 18.80 -0.04 24.47
N ASN A 94 18.18 0.80 23.64
CA ASN A 94 17.16 1.77 24.03
C ASN A 94 15.72 1.23 23.94
N SER A 95 15.55 -0.09 23.83
CA SER A 95 14.25 -0.77 23.67
C SER A 95 13.45 -0.35 22.42
N ARG A 96 14.11 0.26 21.41
CA ARG A 96 13.49 0.59 20.12
C ARG A 96 13.74 -0.50 19.11
N SER A 97 12.79 -0.73 18.20
CA SER A 97 12.95 -1.72 17.15
C SER A 97 14.17 -1.41 16.26
N LEU A 98 14.93 -2.44 15.87
CA LEU A 98 16.08 -2.27 14.98
C LEU A 98 15.67 -1.68 13.61
N VAL A 99 14.45 -1.95 13.18
CA VAL A 99 13.89 -1.40 11.92
C VAL A 99 13.11 -0.09 12.13
N GLU A 100 12.98 0.40 13.36
CA GLU A 100 12.46 1.75 13.65
C GLU A 100 13.53 2.82 13.38
N ASN A 101 14.04 2.82 12.15
CA ASN A 101 15.14 3.66 11.69
C ASN A 101 14.78 4.28 10.34
N ASP A 102 14.82 5.61 10.24
CA ASP A 102 14.44 6.34 9.03
C ASP A 102 15.17 5.85 7.78
N ALA A 103 16.51 5.78 7.85
CA ALA A 103 17.33 5.39 6.71
C ALA A 103 17.03 3.95 6.27
N ALA A 104 16.78 3.04 7.20
CA ALA A 104 16.36 1.68 6.90
C ALA A 104 15.03 1.64 6.15
N ILE A 105 14.00 2.36 6.62
CA ILE A 105 12.68 2.38 5.97
C ILE A 105 12.74 3.06 4.60
N TYR A 106 13.41 4.22 4.48
CA TYR A 106 13.62 4.88 3.19
C TYR A 106 14.36 3.97 2.20
N THR A 107 15.38 3.25 2.66
CA THR A 107 16.14 2.32 1.83
C THR A 107 15.31 1.12 1.41
N LEU A 108 14.46 0.59 2.28
CA LEU A 108 13.54 -0.50 1.93
C LEU A 108 12.55 -0.07 0.86
N ALA A 109 11.87 1.07 1.02
CA ALA A 109 10.96 1.60 0.01
C ALA A 109 11.66 1.79 -1.35
N LYS A 110 12.85 2.40 -1.34
CA LYS A 110 13.70 2.56 -2.54
C LYS A 110 14.05 1.22 -3.18
N THR A 111 14.47 0.24 -2.39
CA THR A 111 14.93 -1.06 -2.90
C THR A 111 13.80 -1.83 -3.56
N ILE A 112 12.57 -1.77 -3.02
CA ILE A 112 11.40 -2.39 -3.65
C ILE A 112 11.06 -1.68 -4.96
N ALA A 113 11.10 -0.35 -5.01
CA ALA A 113 10.84 0.40 -6.25
C ALA A 113 11.86 0.06 -7.36
N LEU A 114 13.08 -0.31 -6.98
CA LEU A 114 14.15 -0.70 -7.88
C LEU A 114 14.18 -2.21 -8.19
N SER A 115 13.41 -3.05 -7.50
CA SER A 115 13.53 -4.51 -7.63
C SER A 115 12.90 -5.07 -8.90
N SER A 116 12.07 -4.29 -9.58
CA SER A 116 11.42 -4.68 -10.84
C SER A 116 11.08 -3.44 -11.67
N ASP A 117 11.21 -3.55 -12.98
CA ASP A 117 10.77 -2.51 -13.92
C ASP A 117 9.25 -2.39 -13.97
N GLN A 118 8.51 -3.43 -13.55
CA GLN A 118 7.06 -3.40 -13.42
C GLN A 118 6.58 -2.57 -12.23
N ILE A 119 7.46 -2.29 -11.26
CA ILE A 119 7.14 -1.45 -10.12
C ILE A 119 7.42 0.01 -10.49
N TYR A 120 6.35 0.80 -10.54
CA TYR A 120 6.43 2.24 -10.73
C TYR A 120 6.95 2.96 -9.47
N GLY A 121 6.44 2.54 -8.32
CA GLY A 121 6.83 3.07 -7.01
C GLY A 121 6.47 2.11 -5.89
N SER A 122 7.09 2.33 -4.73
CA SER A 122 6.89 1.54 -3.52
C SER A 122 6.82 2.45 -2.30
N VAL A 123 5.93 2.09 -1.39
CA VAL A 123 5.65 2.87 -0.19
C VAL A 123 5.63 1.98 1.04
N ILE A 124 6.19 2.48 2.15
CA ILE A 124 6.08 1.86 3.48
C ILE A 124 5.49 2.93 4.40
N CYS A 125 4.27 2.71 4.88
CA CYS A 125 3.57 3.69 5.70
C CYS A 125 3.19 3.10 7.03
N PHE A 126 3.30 3.96 8.03
CA PHE A 126 2.94 3.67 9.40
C PHE A 126 1.64 4.41 9.74
N ASP A 127 0.85 3.78 10.60
CA ASP A 127 -0.30 4.40 11.22
C ASP A 127 0.11 5.50 12.18
N GLU A 128 -0.85 6.35 12.51
CA GLU A 128 -0.58 7.55 13.29
C GLU A 128 0.13 7.19 14.61
N ASN A 129 1.23 7.89 14.89
CA ASN A 129 2.06 7.72 16.08
C ASN A 129 2.71 6.34 16.23
N LYS A 130 2.72 5.49 15.19
CA LYS A 130 3.36 4.15 15.24
C LYS A 130 4.84 4.13 14.89
N PHE A 131 5.39 5.21 14.36
CA PHE A 131 6.81 5.33 14.07
C PHE A 131 7.41 6.53 14.79
N GLN A 132 8.23 6.29 15.82
CA GLN A 132 8.91 7.32 16.60
C GLN A 132 7.99 8.45 17.11
N GLY A 133 6.71 8.14 17.39
CA GLY A 133 5.70 9.11 17.83
C GLY A 133 5.35 10.19 16.80
N ARG A 134 5.73 10.03 15.53
CA ARG A 134 5.39 10.97 14.46
C ARG A 134 3.91 10.86 14.12
N ARG A 135 3.27 12.00 13.87
CA ARG A 135 1.87 12.04 13.41
C ARG A 135 1.65 11.14 12.20
N GLN A 136 2.54 11.21 11.22
CA GLN A 136 2.52 10.36 10.03
C GLN A 136 3.97 10.11 9.58
N PHE A 137 4.26 8.89 9.13
CA PHE A 137 5.52 8.56 8.49
C PHE A 137 5.25 7.59 7.35
N CYS A 138 5.58 7.99 6.12
CA CYS A 138 5.20 7.27 4.92
C CYS A 138 6.23 7.47 3.80
N PRO A 139 7.45 6.88 3.93
CA PRO A 139 8.42 6.85 2.84
C PRO A 139 7.87 6.23 1.55
N TYR A 140 7.95 7.02 0.47
CA TYR A 140 7.58 6.66 -0.88
C TYR A 140 8.77 6.84 -1.81
N ALA A 141 9.09 5.79 -2.56
CA ALA A 141 10.06 5.81 -3.65
C ALA A 141 9.35 5.60 -4.98
N TYR A 142 9.61 6.43 -5.98
CA TYR A 142 8.95 6.33 -7.29
C TYR A 142 9.88 6.79 -8.41
N LYS A 143 9.61 6.32 -9.63
CA LYS A 143 10.32 6.71 -10.85
C LYS A 143 9.67 7.96 -11.45
N ASN A 144 10.46 9.00 -11.71
CA ASN A 144 9.98 10.21 -12.40
C ASN A 144 9.97 10.01 -13.93
N GLU A 145 9.60 11.07 -14.68
CA GLU A 145 9.55 11.04 -16.15
C GLU A 145 10.91 10.75 -16.80
N THR A 146 12.04 11.05 -16.12
CA THR A 146 13.41 10.76 -16.59
C THR A 146 13.95 9.42 -16.08
N ASN A 147 13.09 8.58 -15.48
CA ASN A 147 13.44 7.30 -14.87
C ASN A 147 14.43 7.39 -13.69
N GLU A 148 14.57 8.56 -13.09
CA GLU A 148 15.28 8.74 -11.82
C GLU A 148 14.38 8.34 -10.66
N THR A 149 14.96 7.62 -9.68
CA THR A 149 14.22 7.22 -8.47
C THR A 149 14.28 8.34 -7.42
N ILE A 150 13.12 8.90 -7.12
CA ILE A 150 12.93 9.94 -6.12
C ILE A 150 12.35 9.28 -4.85
N VAL A 151 12.89 9.64 -3.68
CA VAL A 151 12.41 9.15 -2.39
C VAL A 151 11.97 10.32 -1.51
N ARG A 152 10.74 10.28 -0.98
CA ARG A 152 10.15 11.34 -0.15
C ARG A 152 9.28 10.75 0.96
N ASP A 153 9.02 11.50 2.02
CA ASP A 153 8.06 11.11 3.07
C ASP A 153 6.73 11.83 2.85
N LEU A 154 5.72 11.06 2.45
CA LEU A 154 4.39 11.58 2.15
C LEU A 154 3.70 12.13 3.40
N GLY A 155 4.11 11.67 4.59
CA GLY A 155 3.56 12.14 5.87
C GLY A 155 3.93 13.58 6.23
N ARG A 156 4.83 14.23 5.48
CA ARG A 156 5.25 15.63 5.74
C ARG A 156 4.50 16.68 4.94
N PHE A 157 3.79 16.26 3.91
CA PHE A 157 3.17 17.20 2.97
C PHE A 157 1.75 17.57 3.45
N ASN A 158 1.43 18.87 3.47
CA ASN A 158 0.13 19.34 3.94
C ASN A 158 -1.04 18.80 3.10
N GLU A 159 -0.80 18.59 1.81
CA GLU A 159 -1.76 18.02 0.85
C GLU A 159 -2.15 16.59 1.17
N TYR A 160 -1.35 15.94 2.01
CA TYR A 160 -1.50 14.56 2.41
C TYR A 160 -2.07 14.43 3.83
N LEU A 161 -1.81 15.43 4.68
CA LEU A 161 -2.33 15.51 6.06
C LEU A 161 -3.78 16.04 6.15
N ALA A 162 -4.45 16.25 5.02
CA ALA A 162 -5.79 16.83 5.02
C ALA A 162 -6.77 15.92 5.77
N THR A 163 -7.43 16.48 6.77
CA THR A 163 -8.47 15.79 7.53
C THR A 163 -9.61 15.42 6.60
N PRO A 164 -10.17 14.21 6.74
CA PRO A 164 -11.33 13.83 5.97
C PRO A 164 -12.50 14.76 6.23
N THR A 165 -12.82 15.60 5.26
CA THR A 165 -14.07 16.36 5.27
C THR A 165 -15.18 15.45 4.76
N PRO A 166 -16.23 15.17 5.55
CA PRO A 166 -17.39 14.47 5.04
C PRO A 166 -18.03 15.34 3.95
N THR A 167 -18.11 14.84 2.72
CA THR A 167 -18.90 15.48 1.67
C THR A 167 -20.04 14.56 1.26
N THR A 168 -21.27 15.03 1.44
CA THR A 168 -22.47 14.31 1.02
C THR A 168 -22.79 14.69 -0.42
N ILE A 169 -22.69 13.74 -1.34
CA ILE A 169 -23.15 13.88 -2.73
C ILE A 169 -24.22 12.80 -2.96
N MET A 170 -25.42 13.20 -3.38
CA MET A 170 -26.54 12.29 -3.66
C MET A 170 -26.81 11.25 -2.54
N ASN A 171 -26.97 11.69 -1.30
CA ASN A 171 -27.21 10.83 -0.11
C ASN A 171 -26.12 9.78 0.18
N ARG A 172 -24.94 9.88 -0.44
CA ARG A 172 -23.76 9.11 -0.05
C ARG A 172 -22.75 10.03 0.63
N THR A 173 -22.35 9.66 1.85
CA THR A 173 -21.27 10.32 2.57
C THR A 173 -19.95 9.82 2.01
N PHE A 174 -19.23 10.68 1.30
CA PHE A 174 -17.86 10.41 0.87
C PHE A 174 -16.90 10.99 1.90
N VAL A 175 -16.03 10.14 2.43
CA VAL A 175 -14.94 10.56 3.30
C VAL A 175 -13.79 10.96 2.41
N ARG A 176 -13.48 12.25 2.44
CA ARG A 176 -12.39 12.84 1.64
C ARG A 176 -11.04 12.31 2.10
N HIS A 177 -10.45 11.37 1.36
CA HIS A 177 -9.15 10.81 1.71
C HIS A 177 -8.12 11.20 0.66
N THR A 178 -7.18 12.06 1.03
CA THR A 178 -5.98 12.39 0.25
C THR A 178 -5.06 11.17 0.04
N PHE A 179 -5.18 10.17 0.91
CA PHE A 179 -4.52 8.86 0.80
C PHE A 179 -5.51 7.70 0.70
N ILE A 180 -6.29 7.66 -0.38
CA ILE A 180 -7.32 6.64 -0.55
C ILE A 180 -6.76 5.22 -0.41
N TRP A 181 -5.61 4.93 -1.01
CA TRP A 181 -4.96 3.63 -0.96
C TRP A 181 -4.56 3.23 0.47
N TRP A 182 -4.18 4.18 1.31
CA TRP A 182 -3.85 3.94 2.72
C TRP A 182 -5.11 3.69 3.56
N HIS A 183 -6.08 4.61 3.55
CA HIS A 183 -7.25 4.52 4.43
C HIS A 183 -8.19 3.38 4.05
N VAL A 184 -8.45 3.21 2.75
CA VAL A 184 -9.28 2.11 2.24
C VAL A 184 -8.56 0.79 2.46
N GLY A 185 -7.27 0.73 2.12
CA GLY A 185 -6.42 -0.43 2.33
C GLY A 185 -6.37 -0.89 3.79
N LYS A 186 -6.09 0.04 4.71
CA LYS A 186 -6.11 -0.17 6.16
C LYS A 186 -7.44 -0.76 6.61
N THR A 187 -8.55 -0.16 6.20
CA THR A 187 -9.90 -0.63 6.59
C THR A 187 -10.16 -2.06 6.12
N TYR A 188 -9.82 -2.38 4.87
CA TYR A 188 -9.98 -3.73 4.33
C TYR A 188 -9.10 -4.77 5.04
N ILE A 189 -7.86 -4.39 5.37
CA ILE A 189 -6.92 -5.26 6.08
C ILE A 189 -7.36 -5.50 7.52
N LEU A 190 -7.77 -4.45 8.25
CA LEU A 190 -8.20 -4.57 9.64
C LEU A 190 -9.50 -5.37 9.78
N ASN A 191 -10.39 -5.29 8.79
CA ASN A 191 -11.65 -6.05 8.78
C ASN A 191 -11.48 -7.51 8.34
N ALA A 192 -10.35 -7.88 7.71
CA ALA A 192 -10.03 -9.25 7.36
C ALA A 192 -9.57 -10.02 8.63
N THR A 193 -10.52 -10.66 9.30
CA THR A 193 -10.30 -11.55 10.48
C THR A 193 -9.29 -12.70 10.23
N GLN A 194 -8.90 -13.47 11.24
CA GLN A 194 -7.66 -13.30 12.03
C GLN A 194 -6.45 -13.88 11.26
N LEU A 195 -5.38 -13.10 11.06
CA LEU A 195 -4.09 -13.67 10.65
C LEU A 195 -3.64 -14.72 11.66
N LYS A 196 -3.29 -15.90 11.17
CA LYS A 196 -2.72 -16.96 12.00
C LYS A 196 -1.34 -16.53 12.49
N GLN A 197 -1.08 -16.76 13.76
CA GLN A 197 0.27 -16.65 14.30
C GLN A 197 1.05 -17.92 13.98
N LYS A 198 2.33 -17.77 13.67
CA LYS A 198 3.28 -18.86 13.44
C LYS A 198 4.38 -18.76 14.48
N THR A 199 4.72 -19.90 15.09
CA THR A 199 5.86 -20.03 15.99
C THR A 199 7.07 -20.56 15.22
N VAL A 200 8.20 -19.87 15.31
CA VAL A 200 9.48 -20.25 14.70
C VAL A 200 10.50 -20.51 15.81
N LYS A 201 11.31 -21.56 15.62
CA LYS A 201 12.41 -21.93 16.51
C LYS A 201 13.72 -21.35 15.97
N TYR A 202 14.51 -20.74 16.85
CA TYR A 202 15.81 -20.17 16.51
C TYR A 202 16.89 -20.79 17.40
N ASP A 203 18.07 -21.02 16.83
CA ASP A 203 19.24 -21.47 17.59
C ASP A 203 19.65 -20.41 18.62
N THR A 204 19.98 -20.86 19.83
CA THR A 204 20.41 -19.98 20.94
C THR A 204 21.77 -19.31 20.76
N ASN A 205 22.50 -19.65 19.70
CA ASN A 205 23.71 -18.92 19.29
C ASN A 205 23.40 -17.62 18.52
N LEU A 206 22.12 -17.34 18.18
CA LEU A 206 21.72 -15.96 17.90
C LEU A 206 21.76 -15.22 19.23
N ASP A 207 22.70 -14.27 19.37
CA ASP A 207 22.92 -13.48 20.56
C ASP A 207 21.62 -13.20 21.31
N ASN A 208 21.50 -13.87 22.46
CA ASN A 208 20.35 -13.80 23.34
C ASN A 208 20.17 -12.32 23.71
N PRO A 209 19.13 -11.59 23.24
CA PRO A 209 19.05 -10.13 23.39
C PRO A 209 18.92 -9.67 24.85
N THR A 210 18.90 -10.60 25.81
CA THR A 210 18.61 -10.36 27.22
C THR A 210 19.62 -10.95 28.21
N ALA A 211 20.76 -11.53 27.80
CA ALA A 211 21.63 -12.19 28.78
C ALA A 211 23.15 -12.06 28.52
N ASN A 212 23.79 -11.19 29.32
CA ASN A 212 25.19 -11.35 29.69
C ASN A 212 25.36 -12.69 30.43
N SER A 213 25.87 -13.73 29.78
CA SER A 213 26.51 -14.85 30.50
C SER A 213 27.52 -15.57 29.61
N PRO A 214 28.80 -15.66 30.02
CA PRO A 214 29.76 -16.54 29.39
C PRO A 214 29.47 -17.98 29.84
N ASN A 215 29.54 -18.93 28.90
CA ASN A 215 29.37 -20.38 29.04
C ASN A 215 28.00 -20.90 28.55
N VAL A 216 27.88 -21.07 27.22
CA VAL A 216 26.86 -21.93 26.61
C VAL A 216 27.54 -23.20 26.11
N SER A 217 27.31 -24.30 26.83
CA SER A 217 27.56 -25.66 26.32
C SER A 217 26.51 -25.99 25.26
N ALA A 218 26.91 -26.72 24.22
CA ALA A 218 26.12 -27.14 23.07
C ALA A 218 24.98 -28.15 23.41
N ASN A 219 24.05 -27.75 24.27
CA ASN A 219 22.72 -28.34 24.29
C ASN A 219 21.87 -27.59 23.26
N GLU A 220 21.06 -28.31 22.49
CA GLU A 220 20.13 -27.81 21.48
C GLU A 220 19.01 -26.95 22.11
N SER A 221 19.36 -25.85 22.77
CA SER A 221 18.40 -24.89 23.27
C SER A 221 17.92 -24.04 22.10
N TYR A 222 16.60 -24.08 21.85
CA TYR A 222 15.94 -23.18 20.92
C TYR A 222 15.16 -22.13 21.70
N TYR A 223 15.13 -20.90 21.20
CA TYR A 223 14.13 -19.93 21.62
C TYR A 223 13.01 -19.83 20.57
N TYR A 224 11.81 -19.47 21.03
CA TYR A 224 10.59 -19.51 20.23
C TYR A 224 10.05 -18.10 20.04
N ILE A 225 9.84 -17.68 18.78
CA ILE A 225 9.11 -16.44 18.47
C ILE A 225 7.78 -16.79 17.83
N THR A 226 6.70 -16.26 18.40
CA THR A 226 5.36 -16.32 17.82
C THR A 226 5.00 -14.96 17.23
N SER A 227 4.64 -14.93 15.94
CA SER A 227 4.30 -13.68 15.24
C SER A 227 3.21 -13.91 14.19
N LYS A 228 2.48 -12.85 13.81
CA LYS A 228 1.60 -12.88 12.63
C LYS A 228 2.45 -13.10 11.37
N TYR A 229 2.07 -14.08 10.57
CA TYR A 229 2.63 -14.30 9.25
C TYR A 229 1.62 -13.84 8.20
N ILE A 230 2.06 -13.06 7.22
CA ILE A 230 1.24 -12.50 6.16
C ILE A 230 1.36 -13.40 4.92
N PRO A 231 0.37 -14.25 4.64
CA PRO A 231 0.38 -15.05 3.42
C PRO A 231 0.06 -14.18 2.21
N ILE A 232 0.54 -14.60 1.04
CA ILE A 232 0.43 -13.85 -0.21
C ILE A 232 -1.02 -13.48 -0.59
N ASN A 233 -1.98 -14.31 -0.21
CA ASN A 233 -3.40 -14.10 -0.48
C ASN A 233 -4.08 -13.12 0.49
N TYR A 234 -3.38 -12.64 1.52
CA TYR A 234 -3.93 -11.72 2.51
C TYR A 234 -3.83 -10.26 2.07
N GLY A 235 -2.77 -9.89 1.35
CA GLY A 235 -2.66 -8.55 0.80
C GLY A 235 -3.78 -8.20 -0.18
N LYS A 236 -3.97 -6.90 -0.42
CA LYS A 236 -5.11 -6.37 -1.16
C LYS A 236 -4.65 -5.43 -2.26
N TRP A 237 -5.27 -5.56 -3.42
CA TRP A 237 -5.14 -4.58 -4.49
C TRP A 237 -6.12 -3.43 -4.27
N THR A 238 -5.67 -2.20 -4.51
CA THR A 238 -6.57 -1.07 -4.70
C THR A 238 -7.30 -1.19 -6.04
N THR A 239 -8.43 -0.52 -6.19
CA THR A 239 -8.89 -0.18 -7.54
C THR A 239 -7.92 0.83 -8.16
N PRO A 240 -7.88 0.99 -9.49
CA PRO A 240 -7.11 2.03 -10.16
C PRO A 240 -7.43 3.41 -9.58
N TYR A 241 -6.39 4.17 -9.32
CA TYR A 241 -6.47 5.56 -8.87
C TYR A 241 -5.38 6.38 -9.55
N TYR A 242 -5.58 7.70 -9.61
CA TYR A 242 -4.58 8.61 -10.14
C TYR A 242 -3.64 9.05 -9.01
N ASP A 243 -2.35 8.69 -9.07
CA ASP A 243 -1.34 9.15 -8.13
C ASP A 243 -0.92 10.58 -8.45
N CYS A 244 -1.54 11.50 -7.73
CA CYS A 244 -1.35 12.93 -7.82
C CYS A 244 0.05 13.44 -7.41
N PHE A 245 0.83 12.65 -6.68
CA PHE A 245 1.91 13.19 -5.87
C PHE A 245 3.28 12.55 -6.12
N GLY A 246 3.30 11.37 -6.75
CA GLY A 246 4.51 10.80 -7.35
C GLY A 246 4.77 11.45 -8.71
N GLY A 247 4.59 10.69 -9.78
CA GLY A 247 4.74 11.20 -11.15
C GLY A 247 3.44 11.26 -11.94
N LYS A 248 2.32 11.60 -11.27
CA LYS A 248 1.07 12.03 -11.93
C LYS A 248 0.56 11.01 -12.96
N THR A 249 0.37 9.78 -12.50
CA THR A 249 -0.01 8.64 -13.36
C THR A 249 -1.09 7.78 -12.72
N TRP A 250 -1.84 7.06 -13.55
CA TRP A 250 -2.72 5.99 -13.08
C TRP A 250 -1.93 4.83 -12.50
N MET A 251 -2.40 4.33 -11.37
CA MET A 251 -1.78 3.24 -10.62
C MET A 251 -2.82 2.27 -10.08
N ILE A 252 -2.41 1.01 -9.95
CA ILE A 252 -2.97 0.07 -8.99
C ILE A 252 -1.89 -0.21 -7.96
N THR A 253 -2.28 -0.43 -6.71
CA THR A 253 -1.34 -0.68 -5.63
C THR A 253 -1.69 -1.96 -4.89
N TYR A 254 -0.69 -2.83 -4.73
CA TYR A 254 -0.79 -3.98 -3.85
C TYR A 254 -0.35 -3.59 -2.43
N LEU A 255 -1.16 -3.95 -1.44
CA LEU A 255 -0.96 -3.60 -0.05
C LEU A 255 -0.74 -4.86 0.79
N ALA A 256 0.38 -4.91 1.49
CA ALA A 256 0.69 -5.96 2.46
C ALA A 256 0.92 -5.33 3.86
N PRO A 257 0.19 -5.76 4.89
CA PRO A 257 0.34 -5.19 6.24
C PRO A 257 1.55 -5.75 6.97
N PHE A 258 2.07 -5.00 7.92
CA PHE A 258 3.07 -5.47 8.87
C PHE A 258 2.69 -5.06 10.29
N TYR A 259 3.27 -5.73 11.29
CA TYR A 259 2.82 -5.67 12.68
C TYR A 259 3.96 -5.49 13.68
N ASP A 260 3.64 -4.91 14.83
CA ASP A 260 4.56 -4.72 15.94
C ASP A 260 4.78 -6.02 16.75
N GLU A 261 5.58 -5.94 17.82
CA GLU A 261 5.89 -7.06 18.70
C GLU A 261 4.68 -7.63 19.44
N VAL A 262 3.62 -6.87 19.64
CA VAL A 262 2.36 -7.35 20.25
C VAL A 262 1.29 -7.68 19.20
N ASN A 263 1.68 -7.68 17.91
CA ASN A 263 0.85 -7.96 16.76
C ASN A 263 -0.23 -6.90 16.46
N ASN A 264 -0.03 -5.66 16.87
CA ASN A 264 -0.82 -4.53 16.38
C ASN A 264 -0.35 -4.12 14.99
N PHE A 265 -1.29 -3.62 14.18
CA PHE A 265 -0.98 -3.01 12.89
C PHE A 265 -0.07 -1.80 13.09
N LEU A 266 0.98 -1.70 12.27
CA LEU A 266 1.95 -0.61 12.27
C LEU A 266 1.68 0.42 11.20
#